data_AF-A0A3C0MYY7-F1
#
_entry.id   AF-A0A3C0MYY7-F1
#
_cell.length_a   1.000
_cell.length_b   1.000
_cell.length_c   1.000
_cell.angle_alpha   90.00
_cell.angle_beta   90.00
_cell.angle_gamma   90.00
#
_symmetry.space_group_name_H-M   'P 1'
#
loop_
_entity.id
_entity.type
_entity.pdbx_description
1 polymer ?
#
loop_
_entity_poly.entity_id
_entity_poly.type
_entity_poly.pdbx_seq_one_letter_code
_entity_poly.pdbx_strand_id
1 'polypeptide(L)'
;MTTHEDIYIDLLDRIIENEKALYGELAVTIARNTGELLVSDKGKVLEIHNTPKKIIQDLSYEYGKLDGTISKNYIDSIVSIYKTLHPDLDLPLSSKN
;
A
#
# COMPACT_ATOMS: atom_id res chain seq x y z
N MET A 1 3.22 -21.75 -7.23
CA MET A 1 4.21 -20.99 -6.45
C MET A 1 3.75 -19.56 -6.47
N THR A 2 3.56 -18.94 -5.31
CA THR A 2 3.25 -17.51 -5.22
C THR A 2 4.52 -16.72 -5.55
N THR A 3 4.43 -15.78 -6.48
CA THR A 3 5.56 -14.92 -6.89
C THR A 3 5.71 -13.73 -5.95
N HIS A 4 6.85 -13.03 -6.01
CA HIS A 4 7.01 -11.77 -5.25
C HIS A 4 5.98 -10.74 -5.68
N GLU A 5 5.69 -10.68 -6.98
CA GLU A 5 4.67 -9.78 -7.54
C GLU A 5 3.30 -10.07 -6.93
N ASP A 6 2.90 -11.34 -6.82
CA ASP A 6 1.63 -11.71 -6.17
C ASP A 6 1.57 -11.24 -4.70
N ILE A 7 2.68 -11.33 -3.97
CA ILE A 7 2.74 -10.89 -2.57
C ILE A 7 2.66 -9.35 -2.47
N TYR A 8 3.32 -8.63 -3.39
CA TYR A 8 3.23 -7.17 -3.45
C TYR A 8 1.83 -6.70 -3.81
N ILE A 9 1.17 -7.35 -4.76
CA ILE A 9 -0.22 -7.08 -5.12
C ILE A 9 -1.13 -7.28 -3.92
N ASP A 10 -1.01 -8.42 -3.21
CA ASP A 10 -1.82 -8.70 -2.01
C ASP A 10 -1.59 -7.67 -0.89
N LEU A 11 -0.34 -7.25 -0.66
CA LEU A 11 -0.03 -6.18 0.30
C LEU A 11 -0.69 -4.84 -0.09
N LEU A 12 -0.54 -4.41 -1.34
CA LEU A 12 -1.10 -3.16 -1.83
C LEU A 12 -2.63 -3.19 -1.83
N ASP A 13 -3.23 -4.32 -2.20
CA ASP A 13 -4.67 -4.55 -2.11
C ASP A 13 -5.18 -4.33 -0.69
N ARG A 14 -4.51 -4.90 0.31
CA ARG A 14 -4.90 -4.74 1.72
C ARG A 14 -4.76 -3.32 2.22
N ILE A 15 -3.71 -2.61 1.80
CA ILE A 15 -3.55 -1.19 2.08
C ILE A 15 -4.74 -0.42 1.52
N ILE A 16 -5.01 -0.55 0.22
CA ILE A 16 -6.11 0.19 -0.44
C ILE A 16 -7.47 -0.20 0.13
N GLU A 17 -7.69 -1.48 0.47
CA GLU A 17 -8.94 -1.96 1.07
C GLU A 17 -9.20 -1.35 2.45
N ASN A 18 -8.17 -1.26 3.31
CA ASN A 18 -8.29 -0.61 4.60
C ASN A 18 -8.62 0.88 4.45
N GLU A 19 -7.89 1.58 3.60
CA GLU A 19 -8.10 3.01 3.37
C GLU A 19 -9.46 3.27 2.70
N LYS A 20 -9.94 2.36 1.85
CA LYS A 20 -11.29 2.42 1.28
C LYS A 20 -12.36 2.25 2.35
N ALA A 21 -12.13 1.45 3.40
CA ALA A 21 -13.06 1.35 4.52
C ALA A 21 -13.16 2.66 5.31
N LEU A 22 -12.10 3.46 5.35
CA LEU A 22 -12.05 4.76 6.05
C LEU A 22 -12.56 5.92 5.18
N TYR A 23 -12.17 5.97 3.91
CA TYR A 23 -12.34 7.12 3.03
C TYR A 23 -13.21 6.86 1.79
N GLY A 24 -13.69 5.63 1.61
CA GLY A 24 -14.48 5.24 0.45
C GLY A 24 -13.69 5.37 -0.85
N GLU A 25 -14.35 5.87 -1.90
CA GLU A 25 -13.77 5.98 -3.25
C GLU A 25 -12.62 7.00 -3.34
N LEU A 26 -12.47 7.89 -2.35
CA LEU A 26 -11.31 8.77 -2.28
C LEU A 26 -10.02 7.96 -2.13
N ALA A 27 -10.04 6.84 -1.41
CA ALA A 27 -8.86 6.01 -1.24
C ALA A 27 -8.36 5.42 -2.57
N VAL A 28 -9.30 4.97 -3.40
CA VAL A 28 -9.02 4.44 -4.76
C VAL A 28 -8.48 5.56 -5.66
N THR A 29 -9.06 6.75 -5.55
CA THR A 29 -8.63 7.93 -6.31
C THR A 29 -7.19 8.32 -5.96
N ILE A 30 -6.83 8.33 -4.68
CA ILE A 30 -5.46 8.59 -4.23
C ILE A 30 -4.49 7.54 -4.77
N ALA A 31 -4.83 6.26 -4.66
CA ALA A 31 -3.97 5.18 -5.16
C ALA A 31 -3.69 5.33 -6.67
N ARG A 32 -4.72 5.68 -7.46
CA ARG A 32 -4.57 5.96 -8.90
C ARG A 32 -3.73 7.20 -9.18
N ASN A 33 -3.90 8.25 -8.38
CA ASN A 33 -3.19 9.52 -8.55
C ASN A 33 -1.69 9.43 -8.25
N THR A 34 -1.22 8.35 -7.62
CA THR A 34 0.22 8.08 -7.54
C THR A 34 0.85 7.92 -8.94
N GLY A 35 0.08 7.44 -9.92
CA GLY A 35 0.56 7.11 -11.26
C GLY A 35 1.48 5.88 -11.29
N GLU A 36 1.67 5.20 -10.15
CA GLU A 36 2.56 4.06 -10.02
C GLU A 36 1.80 2.71 -10.03
N LEU A 37 0.47 2.77 -10.04
CA LEU A 37 -0.44 1.63 -10.00
C LEU A 37 -1.57 1.76 -11.00
N LEU A 38 -1.92 0.65 -11.65
CA LEU A 38 -3.24 0.48 -12.25
C LEU A 38 -4.18 -0.13 -11.21
N VAL A 39 -5.21 0.61 -10.82
CA VAL A 39 -6.20 0.16 -9.82
C VAL A 39 -7.58 0.15 -10.45
N SER A 40 -8.31 -0.96 -10.31
CA SER A 40 -9.70 -1.10 -10.72
C SER A 40 -10.65 -0.21 -9.91
N ASP A 41 -11.88 0.00 -10.38
CA ASP A 41 -12.88 0.82 -9.66
C ASP A 41 -13.25 0.23 -8.29
N LYS A 42 -12.95 -1.05 -8.07
CA LYS A 42 -13.18 -1.72 -6.78
C LYS A 42 -12.04 -1.52 -5.79
N GLY A 43 -10.95 -0.85 -6.18
CA GLY A 43 -9.76 -0.70 -5.35
C GLY A 43 -8.79 -1.87 -5.43
N LYS A 44 -8.93 -2.75 -6.44
CA LYS A 44 -8.00 -3.87 -6.67
C LYS A 44 -6.86 -3.48 -7.58
N VAL A 45 -5.63 -3.79 -7.18
CA VAL A 45 -4.42 -3.58 -7.98
C VAL A 45 -4.42 -4.56 -9.15
N LEU A 46 -4.25 -4.02 -10.35
CA LEU A 46 -4.20 -4.78 -11.59
C LEU A 46 -2.77 -4.85 -12.13
N GLU A 47 -2.00 -3.76 -11.99
CA GLU A 47 -0.61 -3.68 -12.44
C GLU A 47 0.20 -2.76 -11.53
N ILE A 48 1.49 -3.07 -11.43
CA ILE A 48 2.50 -2.29 -10.69
C ILE A 48 3.47 -1.69 -11.71
N HIS A 49 3.56 -0.37 -11.77
CA HIS A 49 4.40 0.36 -12.75
C HIS A 49 5.71 0.89 -12.15
N ASN A 50 5.90 0.77 -10.83
CA ASN A 50 7.11 1.20 -10.12
C ASN A 50 7.53 0.20 -9.04
N THR A 51 8.62 0.47 -8.32
CA THR A 51 9.06 -0.41 -7.23
C THR A 51 8.01 -0.42 -6.10
N PRO A 52 7.62 -1.59 -5.57
CA PRO A 52 6.62 -1.69 -4.50
C PRO A 52 6.98 -0.86 -3.26
N LYS A 53 8.27 -0.78 -2.94
CA LYS A 53 8.76 0.04 -1.83
C LYS A 53 8.39 1.51 -1.97
N LYS A 54 8.62 2.09 -3.15
CA LYS A 54 8.29 3.49 -3.44
C LYS A 54 6.78 3.71 -3.40
N ILE A 55 6.01 2.80 -3.99
CA ILE A 55 4.54 2.86 -4.00
C ILE A 55 3.99 2.89 -2.58
N ILE A 56 4.46 2.00 -1.70
CA ILE A 56 4.01 1.95 -0.30
C ILE A 56 4.38 3.24 0.45
N GLN A 57 5.55 3.82 0.18
CA GLN A 57 5.96 5.10 0.76
C GLN A 57 5.06 6.25 0.30
N ASP A 58 4.76 6.32 -1.00
CA ASP A 58 3.92 7.35 -1.58
C ASP A 58 2.47 7.21 -1.08
N LEU A 59 1.93 5.98 -1.01
CA LEU A 59 0.61 5.71 -0.41
C LEU A 59 0.57 6.10 1.07
N SER A 60 1.58 5.73 1.85
CA SER A 60 1.69 6.11 3.27
C SER A 60 1.72 7.63 3.46
N TYR A 61 2.43 8.33 2.58
CA TYR A 61 2.47 9.78 2.57
C TYR A 61 1.12 10.39 2.21
N GLU A 62 0.50 9.98 1.10
CA GLU A 62 -0.77 10.56 0.62
C GLU A 62 -1.94 10.26 1.55
N TYR A 63 -2.09 9.02 2.02
CA TYR A 63 -3.14 8.69 2.99
C TYR A 63 -2.89 9.37 4.34
N GLY A 64 -1.62 9.46 4.77
CA GLY A 64 -1.24 10.20 5.97
C GLY A 64 -1.57 11.70 5.90
N LYS A 65 -1.81 12.30 4.73
CA LYS A 65 -2.32 13.68 4.65
C LYS A 65 -3.78 13.80 5.09
N LEU A 66 -4.54 12.71 5.10
CA LEU A 66 -5.95 12.70 5.46
C LEU A 66 -6.17 12.64 6.97
N ASP A 67 -5.41 11.80 7.68
CA ASP A 67 -5.57 11.56 9.13
C ASP A 67 -4.30 11.77 9.97
N GLY A 68 -3.22 12.24 9.37
CA GLY A 68 -1.93 12.41 10.02
C GLY A 68 -1.18 11.09 10.17
N THR A 69 -1.56 10.28 11.17
CA THR A 69 -0.79 9.10 11.57
C THR A 69 -1.56 7.79 11.53
N ILE A 70 -2.88 7.79 11.33
CA ILE A 70 -3.68 6.56 11.42
C ILE A 70 -3.35 5.64 10.22
N SER A 71 -3.45 6.12 8.98
CA SER A 71 -3.05 5.35 7.79
C SER A 71 -1.58 4.95 7.85
N LYS A 72 -0.69 5.84 8.28
CA LYS A 72 0.75 5.54 8.40
C LYS A 72 1.02 4.39 9.35
N ASN A 73 0.41 4.42 10.54
CA ASN A 73 0.57 3.38 11.55
C ASN A 73 0.01 2.04 11.06
N TYR A 74 -1.12 2.05 10.35
CA TYR A 74 -1.68 0.85 9.74
C TYR A 74 -0.73 0.28 8.68
N ILE A 75 -0.26 1.12 7.75
CA ILE A 75 0.64 0.71 6.68
C ILE A 75 1.96 0.17 7.25
N ASP A 76 2.55 0.83 8.25
CA ASP A 76 3.76 0.35 8.92
C ASP A 76 3.55 -1.01 9.62
N SER A 77 2.38 -1.20 10.25
CA SER A 77 2.00 -2.46 10.89
C SER A 77 1.90 -3.61 9.88
N ILE A 78 1.15 -3.41 8.79
CA ILE A 78 0.98 -4.46 7.78
C ILE A 78 2.27 -4.73 7.02
N VAL A 79 3.08 -3.72 6.70
CA VAL A 79 4.42 -3.90 6.11
C VAL A 79 5.31 -4.73 7.02
N SER A 80 5.26 -4.51 8.32
CA SER A 80 6.04 -5.28 9.31
C SER A 80 5.63 -6.76 9.35
N ILE A 81 4.32 -7.04 9.21
CA ILE A 81 3.80 -8.41 9.09
C ILE A 81 4.35 -9.08 7.82
N TYR A 82 4.27 -8.41 6.67
CA TYR A 82 4.75 -8.97 5.40
C TYR A 82 6.26 -9.19 5.40
N LYS A 83 7.05 -8.27 5.98
CA LYS A 83 8.50 -8.49 6.17
C LYS A 83 8.82 -9.70 7.02
N THR A 84 8.01 -9.98 8.05
CA THR A 84 8.22 -11.14 8.92
C THR A 84 7.93 -12.44 8.18
N LEU A 85 6.89 -12.45 7.33
CA LEU A 85 6.49 -13.62 6.54
C LEU A 85 7.34 -13.83 5.29
N HIS A 86 7.86 -12.74 4.71
CA HIS A 86 8.59 -12.69 3.45
C HIS A 86 9.84 -11.79 3.59
N PRO A 87 10.86 -12.25 4.34
CA PRO A 87 12.03 -11.44 4.70
C PRO A 87 12.93 -11.07 3.52
N ASP A 88 12.73 -11.70 2.37
CA ASP A 88 13.42 -11.48 1.11
C ASP A 88 12.83 -10.34 0.25
N LEU A 89 11.66 -9.80 0.62
CA LEU A 89 11.06 -8.67 -0.08
C LEU A 89 11.72 -7.34 0.30
N ASP A 90 11.99 -6.50 -0.71
CA ASP A 90 12.36 -5.10 -0.49
C ASP A 90 11.12 -4.27 -0.16
N LEU A 91 10.91 -4.04 1.13
CA LEU A 91 9.78 -3.29 1.69
C LEU A 91 10.30 -2.10 2.52
N PRO A 92 9.53 -1.01 2.67
CA PRO A 92 9.97 0.16 3.43
C PRO A 92 10.19 -0.19 4.91
N LEU A 93 11.17 0.47 5.54
CA LEU A 93 11.37 0.36 6.99
C LEU A 93 10.27 1.20 7.67
N SER A 94 9.69 0.70 8.77
CA SER A 94 8.75 1.50 9.54
C SER A 94 9.41 2.82 9.91
N SER A 95 8.73 3.92 9.67
CA SER A 95 9.29 5.23 10.03
C SER A 95 9.27 5.32 11.56
N LYS A 96 10.43 5.21 12.21
CA LYS A 96 10.53 5.58 13.63
C LYS A 96 10.30 7.10 13.68
N ASN A 97 9.10 7.52 14.08
CA ASN A 97 8.81 8.89 14.47
C ASN A 97 9.80 9.36 15.54
#